data_AF-A0A1H8QMP1-F1
#
_entry.id   AF-A0A1H8QMP1-F1
#
_cell.length_a   1.000
_cell.length_b   1.000
_cell.length_c   1.000
_cell.angle_alpha   90.00
_cell.angle_beta   90.00
_cell.angle_gamma   90.00
#
_symmetry.space_group_name_H-M   'P 1'
#
loop_
_entity.id
_entity.type
_entity.pdbx_description
1 polymer ?
#
loop_
_entity_poly.entity_id
_entity_poly.type
_entity_poly.pdbx_seq_one_letter_code
_entity_poly.pdbx_strand_id
1 'polypeptide(L)' 'MSLFLDSEDVSILTGRKTKSGQIDALRRMGILFYVNAVGKPVVPRSAIEPSSKQPDAIEKPWKPNVLKNG' A
#
# COMPACT_ATOMS: atom_id res chain seq x y z
N MET A 1 15.16 5.88 -4.77
CA MET A 1 13.75 5.41 -4.79
C MET A 1 12.89 6.42 -4.06
N SER A 2 11.77 6.85 -4.64
CA SER A 2 10.78 7.71 -3.98
C SER A 2 9.77 6.88 -3.19
N LEU A 3 9.30 7.39 -2.05
CA LEU A 3 8.25 6.76 -1.23
C LEU A 3 6.89 6.71 -1.96
N PHE A 4 6.66 7.67 -2.86
CA PHE A 4 5.43 7.82 -3.63
C PHE A 4 5.69 7.58 -5.11
N LEU A 5 4.67 7.10 -5.81
CA LEU A 5 4.64 7.10 -7.28
C LEU A 5 4.69 8.54 -7.79
N ASP A 6 5.39 8.75 -8.89
CA ASP A 6 5.38 10.03 -9.58
C ASP A 6 4.09 10.20 -10.38
N SER A 7 3.91 11.38 -10.98
CA SER A 7 2.69 11.66 -11.74
C SER A 7 2.53 10.83 -13.01
N GLU A 8 3.64 10.37 -13.59
CA GLU A 8 3.62 9.57 -14.81
C GLU A 8 3.21 8.13 -14.49
N ASP A 9 3.82 7.54 -13.46
CA ASP A 9 3.45 6.24 -12.89
C ASP A 9 1.96 6.20 -12.52
N VAL A 10 1.44 7.23 -11.83
CA VAL A 10 0.01 7.31 -11.49
C VAL A 10 -0.86 7.41 -12.74
N SER A 11 -0.40 8.10 -13.79
CA SER A 11 -1.14 8.22 -15.05
C SER A 11 -1.18 6.90 -15.82
N ILE A 12 -0.06 6.16 -15.83
CA ILE A 12 0.04 4.82 -16.43
C ILE A 12 -0.84 3.83 -15.65
N LEU A 13 -0.70 3.79 -14.32
CA LEU A 13 -1.45 2.90 -13.43
C LEU A 13 -2.97 3.06 -13.58
N THR A 14 -3.44 4.30 -13.71
CA THR A 14 -4.89 4.59 -13.79
C THR A 14 -5.42 4.63 -15.23
N GLY A 15 -4.55 4.75 -16.23
CA GLY A 15 -4.93 5.05 -17.61
C GLY A 15 -5.61 6.43 -17.78
N ARG A 16 -5.44 7.34 -16.83
CA ARG A 16 -6.12 8.65 -16.79
C ARG A 16 -5.11 9.78 -16.63
N LYS A 17 -5.34 10.89 -17.36
CA LYS A 17 -4.49 12.10 -17.30
C LYS A 17 -5.03 13.19 -16.37
N THR A 18 -6.33 13.16 -16.05
CA THR A 18 -6.97 14.18 -15.19
C THR A 18 -6.99 13.71 -13.74
N LYS A 19 -6.74 14.64 -12.79
CA LYS A 19 -6.69 14.32 -11.35
C LYS A 19 -7.98 13.69 -10.82
N SER A 20 -9.14 14.15 -11.30
CA SER A 20 -10.45 13.56 -10.96
C SER A 20 -10.59 12.14 -11.50
N GLY A 21 -10.22 11.91 -12.76
CA GLY A 21 -10.26 10.59 -13.38
C GLY A 21 -9.32 9.59 -12.71
N GLN A 22 -8.13 10.05 -12.30
CA GLN A 22 -7.17 9.24 -11.53
C GLN A 22 -7.75 8.83 -10.17
N ILE A 23 -8.34 9.76 -9.42
CA ILE A 23 -8.99 9.48 -8.13
C ILE A 23 -10.12 8.46 -8.28
N ASP A 24 -10.99 8.62 -9.28
CA ASP A 24 -12.09 7.69 -9.51
C ASP A 24 -11.60 6.30 -9.94
N ALA A 25 -10.53 6.22 -10.72
CA ALA A 25 -9.90 4.95 -11.07
C ALA A 25 -9.30 4.27 -9.83
N LEU A 26 -8.51 4.99 -9.03
CA LEU A 26 -7.90 4.45 -7.81
C LEU A 26 -8.95 3.92 -6.81
N ARG A 27 -10.08 4.63 -6.65
CA ARG A 27 -11.22 4.16 -5.85
C ARG A 27 -11.80 2.85 -6.36
N ARG A 28 -12.01 2.71 -7.67
CA ARG A 28 -12.52 1.47 -8.29
C ARG A 28 -11.53 0.31 -8.17
N MET A 29 -10.23 0.60 -8.22
CA MET A 29 -9.17 -0.40 -8.06
C MET A 29 -9.00 -0.86 -6.60
N GLY A 30 -9.52 -0.11 -5.62
CA GLY A 30 -9.31 -0.40 -4.20
C GLY A 30 -7.86 -0.17 -3.75
N ILE A 31 -7.09 0.64 -4.48
CA ILE A 31 -5.72 0.99 -4.11
C ILE A 31 -5.76 2.09 -3.04
N LEU A 32 -4.90 1.98 -2.02
CA LEU A 32 -4.76 3.02 -1.00
C LEU A 32 -4.05 4.25 -1.57
N PHE A 33 -4.64 5.42 -1.39
CA PHE A 33 -4.08 6.70 -1.83
C PHE A 33 -4.52 7.84 -0.91
N TYR A 34 -3.79 8.95 -0.99
CA TYR A 34 -4.15 10.22 -0.36
C TYR A 34 -4.43 11.27 -1.41
N VAL A 35 -5.18 12.32 -1.05
CA VAL A 35 -5.35 13.50 -1.90
C VAL A 35 -4.60 14.65 -1.26
N ASN A 36 -3.63 15.22 -1.96
CA ASN A 36 -2.86 16.35 -1.43
C ASN A 36 -3.64 17.67 -1.53
N ALA A 37 -3.08 18.76 -1.00
CA ALA A 37 -3.71 20.08 -0.99
C ALA A 37 -4.03 20.64 -2.40
N VAL A 38 -3.32 20.19 -3.44
CA VAL A 38 -3.55 20.59 -4.85
C VAL A 38 -4.68 19.76 -5.49
N GLY A 39 -5.18 18.75 -4.79
CA GLY A 39 -6.21 17.82 -5.25
C GLY A 39 -5.68 16.72 -6.17
N LYS A 40 -4.36 16.45 -6.14
CA LYS A 40 -3.76 15.33 -6.89
C LYS A 40 -3.70 14.09 -6.00
N PRO A 41 -3.92 12.89 -6.57
CA PRO A 41 -3.70 11.65 -5.84
C PRO A 41 -2.20 11.44 -5.57
N VAL A 42 -1.88 11.00 -4.36
CA VAL A 42 -0.55 10.59 -3.92
C VAL A 42 -0.63 9.13 -3.53
N VAL A 43 0.05 8.28 -4.30
CA VAL A 43 0.03 6.82 -4.12
C VAL A 43 1.36 6.39 -3.48
N PRO A 44 1.38 5.86 -2.25
CA PRO A 44 2.58 5.29 -1.68
C PRO A 44 2.94 3.99 -2.42
N ARG A 45 4.24 3.74 -2.65
CA ARG A 45 4.68 2.51 -3.35
C ARG A 45 4.20 1.24 -2.66
N SER A 46 4.14 1.25 -1.33
CA SER A 46 3.64 0.13 -0.53
C SER A 46 2.17 -0.23 -0.79
N ALA A 47 1.39 0.63 -1.44
CA ALA A 47 0.00 0.32 -1.82
C ALA A 47 -0.10 -0.58 -3.06
N ILE A 48 0.96 -0.68 -3.87
CA ILE A 48 1.01 -1.52 -5.08
C ILE A 48 2.02 -2.65 -4.98
N GLU A 49 3.08 -2.47 -4.19
CA GLU A 49 4.09 -3.50 -3.99
C GLU A 49 3.50 -4.62 -3.13
N PRO A 50 3.70 -5.89 -3.49
CA PRO A 50 3.31 -7.00 -2.62
C PRO A 50 4.03 -6.83 -1.29
N SER A 51 3.27 -6.89 -0.19
CA SER A 51 3.84 -6.86 1.15
C SER A 51 4.84 -8.01 1.27
N SER A 52 6.14 -7.70 1.27
CA SER A 52 7.20 -8.68 1.51
C SER A 52 7.20 -9.18 2.96
N LYS A 53 6.43 -8.52 3.83
CA LYS A 53 5.97 -9.15 5.06
C LYS A 53 4.99 -10.25 4.67
N GLN A 54 5.51 -11.47 4.53
CA GLN A 54 4.77 -12.63 5.01
C GLN A 54 4.16 -12.20 6.35
N PRO A 55 2.86 -12.46 6.62
CA PRO A 55 2.30 -12.19 7.93
C PRO A 55 3.28 -12.78 8.93
N ASP A 56 3.93 -11.92 9.72
CA ASP A 56 5.03 -12.29 10.59
C ASP A 56 4.59 -13.57 11.28
N ALA A 57 5.29 -14.67 10.96
CA ALA A 57 4.87 -16.02 11.25
C ALA A 57 4.30 -16.04 12.66
N ILE A 58 2.96 -16.21 12.79
CA ILE A 58 2.17 -16.09 14.02
C ILE A 58 3.12 -16.15 15.20
N GLU A 59 3.48 -15.00 15.76
CA GLU A 59 4.51 -14.94 16.80
C GLU A 59 4.19 -16.05 17.79
N LYS A 60 5.07 -17.06 17.88
CA LYS A 60 4.75 -18.26 18.65
C LYS A 60 4.31 -17.78 20.02
N PRO A 61 3.09 -18.11 20.48
CA PRO A 61 2.63 -17.65 21.78
C PRO A 61 3.68 -18.06 22.80
N TRP A 62 4.09 -17.10 23.62
CA TRP A 62 5.14 -17.30 24.60
C TRP A 62 4.86 -18.58 25.42
N LYS A 63 5.81 -19.52 25.41
CA LYS A 63 5.69 -20.78 26.14
C LYS A 63 6.61 -20.74 27.38
N PRO A 64 6.07 -20.77 28.61
CA PRO A 64 6.88 -20.74 29.82
C PRO A 64 7.80 -21.97 29.91
N ASN A 65 8.98 -21.79 30.50
CA ASN A 65 10.00 -22.85 30.62
C ASN A 65 9.51 -24.07 31.42
N VAL A 66 8.55 -23.88 32.35
CA VAL A 66 7.98 -24.97 33.16
C VAL A 66 7.23 -26.01 32.32
N LEU A 67 6.75 -25.65 31.13
CA LEU A 67 6.03 -26.55 30.21
C LEU A 67 6.95 -27.22 29.17
N LYS A 68 8.28 -27.12 29.31
CA LYS A 68 9.25 -27.70 28.35
C LYS A 68 9.79 -29.08 28.77
N ASN A 69 9.75 -29.43 30.07
CA ASN A 69 10.39 -30.64 30.62
C ASN A 69 9.40 -31.51 31.42
N GLY A 70 8.24 -31.82 30.85
CA GLY A 70 7.29 -32.80 31.40
C GLY A 70 7.38 -34.11 30.64
#